data_AF-A0A0B4K6C0-F1
#
_entry.id   AF-A0A0B4K6C0-F1
#
_cell.length_a   1.000
_cell.length_b   1.000
_cell.length_c   1.000
_cell.angle_alpha   90.00
_cell.angle_beta   90.00
_cell.angle_gamma   90.00
#
_symmetry.space_group_name_H-M   'P 1'
#
loop_
_entity.id
_entity.type
_entity.pdbx_description
1 polymer ?
#
loop_
_entity_poly.entity_id
_entity_poly.type
_entity_poly.pdbx_seq_one_letter_code
_entity_poly.pdbx_strand_id
1 'polypeptide(L)' 'MIISILGFVVGLESTSSSTTTTSMRSAPYCQPSGGYCRMHVDCCSRMCIQVSAECR' A
#
# COMPACT_ATOMS: atom_id res chain seq x y z
N MET A 1 -41.80 11.73 -1.60
CA MET A 1 -41.13 11.50 -0.30
C MET A 1 -40.03 10.47 -0.52
N ILE A 2 -38.84 10.90 -0.95
CA ILE A 2 -37.52 10.23 -0.89
C ILE A 2 -36.51 11.24 -1.46
N ILE A 3 -36.12 12.25 -0.68
CA ILE A 3 -34.86 12.35 0.10
C ILE A 3 -33.62 12.52 -0.80
N SER A 4 -33.14 13.77 -0.77
CA SER A 4 -31.75 14.23 -0.76
C SER A 4 -30.64 13.18 -0.84
N ILE A 5 -29.86 13.22 -1.93
CA ILE A 5 -28.51 12.65 -2.00
C ILE A 5 -27.44 13.77 -1.90
N LEU A 6 -27.68 14.74 -1.02
CA LEU A 6 -26.62 15.61 -0.51
C LEU A 6 -25.93 14.84 0.65
N GLY A 7 -24.70 14.39 0.42
CA GLY A 7 -23.95 13.49 1.31
C GLY A 7 -24.22 12.04 0.90
N PHE A 8 -23.27 11.13 0.72
CA PHE A 8 -22.10 10.85 1.53
C PHE A 8 -21.04 10.20 0.62
N VAL A 9 -20.13 10.97 0.04
CA VAL A 9 -18.81 10.41 -0.30
C VAL A 9 -17.92 10.47 0.93
N VAL A 10 -18.40 9.85 2.01
CA VAL A 10 -17.54 9.14 2.94
C VAL A 10 -17.68 7.66 2.55
N GLY A 11 -17.09 7.28 1.42
CA GLY A 11 -16.55 5.93 1.31
C GLY A 11 -15.43 5.89 2.34
N LEU A 12 -15.67 5.38 3.54
CA LEU A 12 -15.91 3.97 3.83
C LEU A 12 -14.81 3.14 3.16
N GLU A 13 -13.66 3.14 3.83
CA GLU A 13 -12.96 1.90 4.12
C GLU A 13 -12.62 1.05 2.89
N SER A 14 -11.64 1.52 2.11
CA SER A 14 -10.60 0.58 1.69
C SER A 14 -9.57 0.50 2.82
N THR A 15 -9.95 -0.16 3.91
CA THR A 15 -9.04 -0.75 4.89
C THR A 15 -8.34 -1.92 4.21
N SER A 16 -7.48 -1.57 3.25
CA SER A 16 -6.35 -2.41 2.88
C SER A 16 -5.26 -2.07 3.89
N SER A 17 -5.37 -2.73 5.04
CA SER A 17 -4.33 -2.97 6.03
C SER A 17 -2.97 -2.33 5.73
N SER A 18 -2.65 -1.21 6.38
CA SER A 18 -1.37 -1.00 7.07
C SER A 18 -1.35 0.40 7.67
N THR A 19 -1.69 0.45 8.95
CA THR A 19 -1.32 1.51 9.87
C THR A 19 0.19 1.76 9.74
N THR A 20 0.61 2.83 9.07
CA THR A 20 1.68 3.78 9.48
C THR A 20 1.85 4.83 8.36
N THR A 21 1.33 6.03 8.62
CA THR A 21 1.88 7.36 8.27
C THR A 21 2.61 7.53 6.93
N THR A 22 1.92 8.21 6.00
CA THR A 22 2.44 9.13 4.97
C THR A 22 3.75 8.73 4.26
N SER A 23 3.64 8.00 3.14
CA SER A 23 4.52 8.25 1.99
C SER A 23 3.64 8.46 0.76
N MET A 24 3.64 9.70 0.26
CA MET A 24 2.85 10.12 -0.87
C MET A 24 3.30 9.38 -2.15
N ARG A 25 2.33 8.91 -2.94
CA ARG A 25 2.39 8.80 -4.41
C ARG A 25 3.52 7.97 -5.04
N SER A 26 3.86 6.82 -4.47
CA SER A 26 4.55 5.78 -5.27
C SER A 26 3.56 4.66 -5.53
N ALA A 27 3.19 4.54 -6.80
CA ALA A 27 2.23 3.62 -7.38
C ALA A 27 2.41 2.15 -6.92
N PRO A 28 1.42 1.26 -7.14
CA PRO A 28 1.47 -0.19 -6.85
C PRO A 28 2.50 -0.96 -7.70
N TYR A 29 3.72 -0.42 -7.83
CA TYR A 29 4.84 -1.09 -8.44
C TYR A 29 5.61 -1.81 -7.34
N CYS A 30 5.57 -3.13 -7.39
CA CYS A 30 6.42 -3.95 -6.55
C CYS A 30 7.85 -3.94 -7.08
N GLN A 31 8.83 -3.98 -6.20
CA GLN A 31 10.23 -4.03 -6.56
C GLN A 31 10.61 -5.41 -7.11
N PRO A 32 11.33 -5.49 -8.23
CA PRO A 32 11.86 -6.74 -8.75
C PRO A 32 12.97 -7.28 -7.82
N SER A 33 13.38 -8.53 -8.00
CA SER A 33 14.52 -9.11 -7.28
C SER A 33 15.78 -8.25 -7.46
N GLY A 34 16.49 -7.98 -6.36
CA GLY A 34 17.60 -7.03 -6.29
C GLY A 34 17.18 -5.57 -6.05
N GLY A 35 15.88 -5.26 -6.06
CA GLY A 35 15.36 -3.93 -5.72
C GLY A 35 15.36 -3.68 -4.22
N TYR A 36 15.35 -2.40 -3.82
CA TYR A 36 15.35 -2.00 -2.42
C TYR A 36 13.96 -2.14 -1.78
N CYS A 37 13.87 -2.67 -0.57
CA CYS A 37 12.61 -2.88 0.13
C CYS A 37 12.68 -2.51 1.62
N ARG A 38 11.54 -2.11 2.19
CA ARG A 38 11.38 -1.87 3.64
C ARG A 38 10.55 -2.95 4.29
N MET A 39 9.57 -3.46 3.56
CA MET A 39 8.64 -4.49 3.97
C MET A 39 8.59 -5.58 2.91
N HIS A 40 8.24 -6.79 3.33
CA HIS A 40 7.98 -7.92 2.43
C HIS A 40 7.03 -7.54 1.28
N VAL A 41 5.99 -6.75 1.57
CA VAL A 41 4.99 -6.32 0.59
C VAL A 41 5.51 -5.38 -0.49
N ASP A 42 6.68 -4.76 -0.31
CA ASP A 42 7.27 -3.89 -1.32
C ASP A 42 7.81 -4.69 -2.52
N CYS A 43 8.17 -5.96 -2.32
CA CYS A 43 8.75 -6.82 -3.36
C CYS A 43 7.69 -7.58 -4.15
N CYS A 44 7.92 -7.83 -5.44
CA CYS A 44 6.99 -8.62 -6.26
C CYS A 44 6.88 -10.06 -5.76
N SER A 45 8.00 -10.64 -5.32
CA SER A 45 8.06 -11.97 -4.68
C SER A 45 7.51 -11.97 -3.25
N ARG A 46 7.13 -10.79 -2.72
CA ARG A 46 6.80 -10.57 -1.31
C ARG A 46 7.92 -10.96 -0.32
N MET A 47 9.18 -10.95 -0.76
CA MET A 47 10.32 -11.37 0.04
C MET A 47 11.38 -10.26 0.11
N CYS A 48 11.51 -9.64 1.28
CA CYS A 48 12.48 -8.58 1.54
C CYS A 48 13.54 -9.10 2.53
N ILE A 49 14.79 -9.19 2.10
CA ILE A 49 15.90 -9.50 3.00
C ILE A 49 16.14 -8.27 3.89
N GLN A 50 15.83 -8.35 5.18
CA GLN A 50 16.05 -7.21 6.09
C GLN A 50 17.53 -6.87 6.31
N VAL A 51 18.43 -7.84 6.12
CA VAL A 51 19.89 -7.66 6.25
C VAL A 51 20.44 -6.71 5.17
N SER A 52 20.02 -6.90 3.92
CA SER A 52 20.45 -6.06 2.79
C SER A 52 19.39 -5.02 2.37
N ALA A 53 18.21 -5.05 3.00
CA ALA A 53 17.03 -4.30 2.57
C ALA A 53 16.72 -4.48 1.09
N GLU A 54 16.78 -5.74 0.62
CA GLU A 54 16.76 -6.08 -0.81
C GLU A 54 15.79 -7.22 -1.13
N CYS A 55 15.08 -7.11 -2.24
CA CYS A 55 14.09 -8.07 -2.69
C CYS A 55 14.74 -9.35 -3.21
N ARG A 56 14.21 -10.51 -2.82
CA ARG A 56 14.59 -11.83 -3.36
C ARG A 56 13.55 -12.35 -4.31
#